data_AF-A0A852TKN3-F1
#
_entry.id   AF-A0A852TKN3-F1
#
_cell.length_a   1.000
_cell.length_b   1.000
_cell.length_c   1.000
_cell.angle_alpha   90.00
_cell.angle_beta   90.00
_cell.angle_gamma   90.00
#
_symmetry.space_group_name_H-M   'P 1'
#
loop_
_entity.id
_entity.type
_entity.pdbx_description
1 polymer ?
#
loop_
_entity_poly.entity_id
_entity_poly.type
_entity_poly.pdbx_seq_one_letter_code
_entity_poly.pdbx_strand_id
1 'polypeptide(L)' 'MYGRRDPSIGYTHWSLLDNFEWQLGYEQRFGLIAVDRSTQTRYPKKSLSYIGNVKQSGL' A
#
# COMPACT_ATOMS: atom_id res chain seq x y z
N MET A 1 -3.81 34.50 9.52
CA MET A 1 -4.61 33.30 9.24
C MET A 1 -3.81 32.08 9.68
N TYR A 2 -3.94 31.65 10.94
CA TYR A 2 -3.19 30.50 11.46
C TYR A 2 -3.70 29.21 10.80
N GLY A 3 -2.79 28.45 10.17
CA GLY A 3 -3.10 27.15 9.57
C GLY A 3 -3.54 26.17 10.65
N ARG A 4 -4.81 25.73 10.59
CA ARG A 4 -5.28 24.58 11.36
C ARG A 4 -4.43 23.37 10.94
N ARG A 5 -3.57 22.90 11.84
CA ARG A 5 -3.11 21.51 11.81
C ARG A 5 -4.21 20.69 12.46
N ASP A 6 -5.11 20.15 11.66
CA ASP A 6 -5.98 19.09 12.14
C ASP A 6 -5.10 17.83 12.29
N PRO A 7 -5.00 17.25 13.50
CA PRO A 7 -4.11 16.12 13.73
C PRO A 7 -4.65 14.89 12.99
N SER A 8 -3.94 14.47 11.94
CA SER A 8 -4.12 13.13 11.37
C SER A 8 -3.53 12.11 12.34
N ILE A 9 -4.34 11.18 12.82
CA ILE A 9 -3.94 10.19 13.82
C ILE A 9 -3.43 8.87 13.22
N GLY A 10 -3.43 8.73 11.90
CA GLY A 10 -2.98 7.50 11.25
C GLY A 10 -3.05 7.50 9.73
N TYR A 11 -2.37 6.53 9.15
CA TYR A 11 -2.36 6.25 7.71
C TYR A 11 -2.45 4.74 7.50
N THR A 12 -3.28 4.30 6.55
CA THR A 12 -3.36 2.90 6.15
C THR A 12 -3.29 2.82 4.63
N HIS A 13 -2.31 2.08 4.13
CA HIS A 13 -2.15 1.86 2.71
C HIS A 13 -3.10 0.76 2.23
N TRP A 14 -3.86 1.05 1.18
CA TRP A 14 -4.57 0.03 0.42
C TRP A 14 -3.70 -0.40 -0.77
N SER A 15 -3.17 -1.61 -0.80
CA SER A 15 -3.35 -2.74 0.14
C SER A 15 -2.01 -3.44 0.37
N LEU A 16 -1.98 -4.43 1.26
CA LEU A 16 -0.76 -5.21 1.45
C LEU A 16 -0.44 -6.06 0.21
N LEU A 17 -1.45 -6.71 -0.38
CA LEU A 17 -1.30 -7.67 -1.48
C LEU A 17 -2.09 -7.22 -2.70
N ASP A 18 -1.57 -7.50 -3.90
CA ASP A 18 -2.40 -7.43 -5.10
C ASP A 18 -3.63 -8.33 -4.92
N ASN A 19 -4.82 -7.73 -5.00
CA ASN A 19 -6.09 -8.35 -4.63
C ASN A 19 -7.11 -8.24 -5.78
N PHE A 20 -8.30 -8.78 -5.56
CA PHE A 20 -9.42 -8.70 -6.50
C PHE A 20 -10.09 -7.34 -6.34
N GLU A 21 -10.13 -6.56 -7.41
CA GLU A 21 -10.67 -5.20 -7.43
C GLU A 21 -12.02 -5.18 -8.18
N TRP A 22 -13.01 -5.85 -7.59
CA TRP A 22 -14.41 -5.78 -8.01
C TRP A 22 -14.61 -6.00 -9.53
N GLN A 23 -15.19 -5.01 -10.22
CA GLN A 23 -15.48 -5.08 -11.65
C GLN A 23 -14.22 -5.17 -12.52
N LEU A 24 -13.07 -4.76 -12.00
CA LEU A 24 -11.78 -4.76 -12.71
C LEU A 24 -11.02 -6.07 -12.51
N GLY A 25 -11.55 -7.00 -11.72
CA GLY A 25 -10.92 -8.28 -11.46
C GLY A 25 -9.50 -8.13 -10.91
N TYR A 26 -8.52 -8.72 -11.59
CA TYR A 26 -7.12 -8.70 -11.16
C TYR A 26 -6.20 -7.83 -12.03
N GLU A 27 -6.79 -6.98 -12.87
CA GLU A 27 -6.04 -6.08 -13.74
C GLU A 27 -5.29 -5.03 -12.91
N GLN A 28 -5.94 -4.50 -11.87
CA GLN A 28 -5.34 -3.53 -10.95
C GLN A 28 -4.39 -4.20 -9.94
N ARG A 29 -3.26 -3.53 -9.66
CA ARG A 29 -2.16 -4.05 -8.84
C ARG A 29 -1.73 -3.05 -7.76
N PHE A 30 -2.66 -2.72 -6.87
CA PHE A 30 -2.46 -1.75 -5.78
C PHE A 30 -1.60 -2.25 -4.62
N GLY A 31 -1.36 -3.56 -4.52
CA GLY A 31 -0.66 -4.13 -3.38
C GLY A 31 0.78 -3.67 -3.27
N LEU A 32 1.28 -3.52 -2.05
CA LEU A 32 2.71 -3.38 -1.78
C LEU A 32 3.50 -4.66 -2.10
N ILE A 33 2.80 -5.79 -2.21
CA ILE A 33 3.33 -7.09 -2.55
C ILE A 33 2.56 -7.63 -3.75
N ALA A 34 3.28 -7.95 -4.83
CA ALA A 34 2.70 -8.65 -5.97
C ALA A 34 2.43 -10.11 -5.61
N VAL A 35 1.37 -10.68 -6.18
CA VAL A 35 1.00 -12.09 -5.98
C VAL A 35 0.94 -12.79 -7.34
N ASP A 36 1.77 -13.81 -7.52
CA ASP A 36 1.54 -14.78 -8.59
C ASP A 36 0.36 -15.66 -8.18
N ARG A 37 -0.75 -15.57 -8.90
CA ARG A 37 -1.99 -16.25 -8.54
C ARG A 37 -1.98 -17.74 -8.89
N SER A 38 -1.11 -18.16 -9.80
CA SER A 38 -0.98 -19.58 -10.17
C SER A 38 -0.28 -20.39 -9.08
N THR A 39 0.69 -19.79 -8.39
CA THR A 39 1.53 -20.43 -7.36
C THR A 39 1.28 -19.89 -5.95
N GLN A 40 0.58 -18.77 -5.83
CA GLN A 40 0.46 -17.97 -4.60
C GLN A 40 1.81 -17.43 -4.08
N THR A 41 2.85 -17.38 -4.90
CA THR A 41 4.12 -16.74 -4.50
C THR A 41 3.95 -15.23 -4.37
N ARG A 42 4.60 -14.65 -3.34
CA ARG A 42 4.54 -13.20 -3.03
C ARG A 42 5.87 -12.54 -3.33
N TYR A 43 5.81 -11.41 -4.03
CA TYR A 43 6.98 -10.64 -4.43
C TYR A 43 6.85 -9.21 -3.89
N PRO A 44 7.60 -8.84 -2.84
CA PRO A 44 7.63 -7.47 -2.34
C PRO A 44 8.00 -6.46 -3.43
N LYS A 45 7.20 -5.39 -3.56
CA LYS A 45 7.50 -4.27 -4.48
C LYS A 45 8.35 -3.22 -3.76
N LYS A 46 9.02 -2.37 -4.54
CA LYS A 46 9.83 -1.24 -4.01
C LYS A 46 9.02 -0.30 -3.10
N SER A 47 7.71 -0.16 -3.36
CA SER A 47 6.79 0.64 -2.54
C SER A 47 6.65 0.13 -1.10
N LEU A 48 6.76 -1.19 -0.86
CA LEU A 48 6.74 -1.75 0.49
C LEU A 48 7.91 -1.21 1.32
N SER A 49 9.13 -1.29 0.77
CA SER A 49 10.34 -0.78 1.40
C SER A 49 10.28 0.73 1.59
N TYR A 50 9.77 1.46 0.58
CA TYR A 50 9.62 2.91 0.66
C TYR A 50 8.71 3.35 1.81
N ILE A 51 7.48 2.81 1.90
CA ILE A 51 6.55 3.15 2.99
C ILE A 51 7.12 2.70 4.35
N GLY A 52 7.82 1.56 4.40
CA GLY A 52 8.53 1.11 5.59
C GLY A 52 9.58 2.11 6.09
N ASN A 53 10.31 2.74 5.17
CA ASN A 53 11.29 3.80 5.50
C ASN A 53 10.60 5.10 5.93
N VAL A 54 9.54 5.52 5.23
CA VAL A 54 8.76 6.72 5.61
C VAL A 54 8.20 6.60 7.03
N LYS A 55 7.72 5.41 7.42
CA LYS A 55 7.30 5.15 8.80
C LYS A 55 8.43 5.41 9.81
N GLN A 56 9.67 5.07 9.47
CA GLN A 56 10.82 5.23 10.37
C GLN A 56 11.30 6.67 10.48
N SER A 57 11.24 7.44 9.39
CA SER A 57 11.64 8.85 9.36
C SER A 57 10.60 9.80 9.98
N GLY A 58 9.38 9.32 10.19
CA GLY A 58 8.22 10.18 10.45
C GLY A 58 7.69 10.78 9.14
N LEU A 59 6.38 11.05 9.12
CA LEU A 59 5.72 11.93 8.15
C LEU A 59 5.75 13.37 8.68
#